data_AF-A0A1C9W921-F1
#
_entry.id   AF-A0A1C9W921-F1
#
_cell.length_a   1.000
_cell.length_b   1.000
_cell.length_c   1.000
_cell.angle_alpha   90.00
_cell.angle_beta   90.00
_cell.angle_gamma   90.00
#
_symmetry.space_group_name_H-M   'P 1'
#
loop_
_entity.id
_entity.type
_entity.pdbx_description
1 polymer ?
#
loop_
_entity_poly.entity_id
_entity_poly.type
_entity_poly.pdbx_seq_one_letter_code
_entity_poly.pdbx_strand_id
1 'polypeptide(L)'
;MNALSSLLSQRALCFLCLLLTCSFSHAKTHASYLTPAYCEGLVEQFVDSGMRSLDTYVNKHFNPEYRGGIRNTIHFLDQRSEWLGECNDYLVDTNKSTVFYSEKLTQDIFAAIESLSRELQHVRQGVEYPDDTGANNPAPFIKERYTELAKLIDQHHTRVLMRKQFE
;
A
#
# COMPACT_ATOMS: atom_id res chain seq x y z
N MET A 1 -17.74 62.01 18.37
CA MET A 1 -16.43 61.59 17.83
C MET A 1 -16.17 60.09 18.03
N ASN A 2 -17.18 59.21 17.89
CA ASN A 2 -17.04 57.79 18.28
C ASN A 2 -17.29 56.76 17.15
N ALA A 3 -17.72 57.19 15.96
CA ALA A 3 -18.03 56.26 14.87
C ALA A 3 -16.78 55.85 14.07
N LEU A 4 -15.85 56.80 13.83
CA LEU A 4 -14.66 56.60 13.01
C LEU A 4 -13.65 55.61 13.63
N SER A 5 -13.52 55.62 14.97
CA SER A 5 -12.62 54.74 15.72
C SER A 5 -13.11 53.27 15.72
N SER A 6 -14.42 53.05 15.73
CA SER A 6 -15.00 51.69 15.70
C SER A 6 -14.77 50.99 14.35
N LEU A 7 -14.89 51.72 13.24
CA LEU A 7 -14.68 51.21 11.87
C LEU A 7 -13.21 50.85 11.60
N LEU A 8 -12.27 51.64 12.13
CA LEU A 8 -10.83 51.34 12.04
C LEU A 8 -10.46 50.12 12.87
N SER A 9 -11.03 49.99 14.08
CA SER A 9 -10.76 48.86 14.97
C SER A 9 -11.36 47.54 14.44
N GLN A 10 -12.51 47.60 13.76
CA GLN A 10 -13.17 46.42 13.18
C GLN A 10 -12.45 45.92 11.91
N ARG A 11 -11.90 46.83 11.10
CA ARG A 11 -11.05 46.47 9.93
C ARG A 11 -9.73 45.84 10.35
N ALA A 12 -9.09 46.35 11.41
CA ALA A 12 -7.85 45.79 11.93
C ALA A 12 -8.05 44.36 12.46
N LEU A 13 -9.17 44.08 13.13
CA LEU A 13 -9.50 42.73 13.61
C LEU A 13 -9.75 41.73 12.46
N CYS A 14 -10.42 42.14 11.39
CA CYS A 14 -10.63 41.27 10.23
C CYS A 14 -9.32 40.89 9.50
N PHE A 15 -8.36 41.81 9.40
CA PHE A 15 -7.05 41.51 8.81
C PHE A 15 -6.20 40.58 9.67
N LEU A 16 -6.30 40.67 11.00
CA LEU A 16 -5.60 39.77 11.92
C LEU A 16 -6.17 38.34 11.88
N CYS A 17 -7.48 38.19 11.70
CA CYS A 17 -8.11 36.88 11.52
C CYS A 17 -7.75 36.21 10.19
N LEU A 18 -7.61 36.97 9.10
CA LEU A 18 -7.21 36.45 7.78
C LEU A 18 -5.77 35.92 7.75
N LEU A 19 -4.86 36.52 8.52
CA LEU A 19 -3.47 36.07 8.62
C LEU A 19 -3.28 34.80 9.48
N LEU A 20 -4.22 34.51 10.39
CA LEU A 20 -4.22 33.30 11.21
C LEU A 20 -4.83 32.07 10.51
N THR A 21 -5.53 32.26 9.38
CA THR A 21 -6.06 31.15 8.56
C THR A 21 -5.13 30.68 7.45
N CYS A 22 -3.92 31.26 7.35
CA CYS A 22 -2.88 30.70 6.50
C CYS A 22 -2.31 29.44 7.16
N SER A 23 -3.08 28.35 7.12
CA SER A 23 -2.56 27.01 7.28
C SER A 23 -1.39 26.87 6.31
N PHE A 24 -0.20 26.51 6.81
CA PHE A 24 0.91 26.13 5.96
C PHE A 24 0.47 24.91 5.15
N SER A 25 -0.06 25.11 3.94
CA SER A 25 -0.11 24.07 2.93
C SER A 25 1.33 23.73 2.59
N HIS A 26 1.91 22.78 3.33
CA HIS A 26 3.03 22.03 2.81
C HIS A 26 2.48 21.30 1.57
N ALA A 27 2.76 21.85 0.40
CA ALA A 27 2.63 21.06 -0.82
C ALA A 27 3.51 19.82 -0.60
N LYS A 28 2.89 18.63 -0.56
CA LYS A 28 3.65 17.38 -0.52
C LYS A 28 4.58 17.40 -1.72
N THR A 29 5.89 17.47 -1.47
CA THR A 29 6.89 17.40 -2.52
C THR A 29 7.16 15.92 -2.80
N HIS A 30 6.76 15.48 -3.97
CA HIS A 30 7.04 14.13 -4.46
C HIS A 30 8.45 14.03 -5.01
N ALA A 31 9.07 12.85 -4.91
CA ALA A 31 10.39 12.61 -5.49
C ALA A 31 10.35 12.76 -7.03
N SER A 32 11.41 13.31 -7.63
CA SER A 32 11.41 13.67 -9.06
C SER A 32 11.37 12.48 -10.02
N TYR A 33 11.61 11.26 -9.54
CA TYR A 33 11.48 10.05 -10.36
C TYR A 33 10.04 9.57 -10.49
N LEU A 34 9.14 10.05 -9.63
CA LEU A 34 7.74 9.64 -9.63
C LEU A 34 7.04 10.25 -10.85
N THR A 35 6.56 9.35 -11.70
CA THR A 35 5.78 9.66 -12.90
C THR A 35 4.68 8.61 -13.04
N PRO A 36 3.59 8.89 -13.76
CA PRO A 36 2.56 7.88 -13.98
C PRO A 36 3.12 6.62 -14.65
N ALA A 37 4.03 6.78 -15.62
CA ALA A 37 4.69 5.66 -16.30
C ALA A 37 5.58 4.83 -15.38
N TYR A 38 6.31 5.48 -14.46
CA TYR A 38 7.09 4.76 -13.45
C TYR A 38 6.18 3.92 -12.55
N CYS A 39 5.08 4.50 -12.08
CA CYS A 39 4.15 3.82 -11.19
C CYS A 39 3.40 2.67 -11.88
N GLU A 40 2.99 2.85 -13.14
CA GLU A 40 2.42 1.77 -13.94
C GLU A 40 3.42 0.62 -14.11
N GLY A 41 4.67 0.91 -14.47
CA GLY A 41 5.71 -0.12 -14.60
C GLY A 41 6.01 -0.84 -13.29
N LEU A 42 5.94 -0.14 -12.14
CA LEU A 42 6.11 -0.76 -10.83
C LEU A 42 4.96 -1.71 -10.49
N VAL A 43 3.71 -1.32 -10.79
CA VAL A 43 2.52 -2.16 -10.62
C VAL A 43 2.63 -3.41 -11.49
N GLU A 44 2.96 -3.27 -12.77
CA GLU A 44 3.15 -4.40 -13.69
C GLU A 44 4.22 -5.37 -13.20
N GLN A 45 5.38 -4.86 -12.76
CA GLN A 45 6.44 -5.70 -12.19
C GLN A 45 5.97 -6.50 -10.97
N PHE A 46 5.19 -5.88 -10.09
CA PHE A 46 4.66 -6.55 -8.91
C PHE A 46 3.61 -7.60 -9.28
N VAL A 47 2.62 -7.24 -10.11
CA VAL A 47 1.53 -8.12 -10.55
C VAL A 47 2.07 -9.35 -11.29
N ASP A 48 3.08 -9.18 -12.15
CA ASP A 48 3.61 -10.27 -12.95
C ASP A 48 4.72 -11.04 -12.23
N SER A 49 5.89 -10.40 -12.12
CA SER A 49 7.11 -11.06 -11.65
C SER A 49 7.13 -11.24 -10.14
N GLY A 50 6.56 -10.27 -9.41
CA GLY A 50 6.47 -10.29 -7.96
C GLY A 50 5.55 -11.42 -7.47
N MET A 51 4.31 -11.45 -7.96
CA MET A 51 3.35 -12.49 -7.57
C MET A 51 3.80 -13.89 -7.97
N ARG A 52 4.44 -14.07 -9.13
CA ARG A 52 5.02 -15.37 -9.52
C ARG A 52 6.14 -15.83 -8.60
N SER A 53 6.96 -14.89 -8.13
CA SER A 53 8.03 -15.19 -7.18
C SER A 53 7.47 -15.57 -5.80
N LEU A 54 6.43 -14.86 -5.34
CA LEU A 54 5.70 -15.21 -4.13
C LEU A 54 5.04 -16.59 -4.24
N ASP A 55 4.37 -16.89 -5.35
CA ASP A 55 3.76 -18.19 -5.62
C ASP A 55 4.76 -19.33 -5.47
N THR A 56 5.91 -19.17 -6.13
CA THR A 56 6.99 -20.15 -6.13
C THR A 56 7.52 -20.36 -4.72
N TYR A 57 7.74 -19.27 -3.99
CA TYR A 57 8.19 -19.36 -2.60
C TYR A 57 7.16 -20.09 -1.73
N VAL A 58 5.92 -19.62 -1.69
CA VAL A 58 4.86 -20.14 -0.80
C VAL A 58 4.53 -21.60 -1.12
N ASN A 59 4.40 -21.95 -2.39
CA ASN A 59 3.93 -23.29 -2.77
C ASN A 59 5.04 -24.33 -2.93
N LYS A 60 6.31 -23.92 -3.12
CA LYS A 60 7.41 -24.87 -3.42
C LYS A 60 8.59 -24.78 -2.48
N HIS A 61 8.83 -23.64 -1.84
CA HIS A 61 10.06 -23.41 -1.06
C HIS A 61 9.81 -22.96 0.38
N PHE A 62 8.55 -22.78 0.78
CA PHE A 62 8.23 -22.44 2.15
C PHE A 62 8.65 -23.58 3.07
N ASN A 63 9.63 -23.29 3.93
CA ASN A 63 10.08 -24.17 4.98
C ASN A 63 10.13 -23.37 6.28
N PRO A 64 9.30 -23.68 7.29
CA PRO A 64 9.25 -22.93 8.54
C PRO A 64 10.55 -22.99 9.34
N GLU A 65 11.35 -24.04 9.18
CA GLU A 65 12.64 -24.20 9.85
C GLU A 65 13.72 -23.30 9.23
N TYR A 66 13.59 -22.97 7.95
CA TYR A 66 14.56 -22.13 7.23
C TYR A 66 14.20 -20.64 7.25
N ARG A 67 14.71 -19.94 8.27
CA ARG A 67 14.42 -18.51 8.50
C ARG A 67 14.93 -17.56 7.41
N GLY A 68 15.93 -17.97 6.62
CA GLY A 68 16.52 -17.16 5.57
C GLY A 68 15.53 -16.81 4.47
N GLY A 69 14.80 -17.82 3.97
CA GLY A 69 13.76 -17.64 2.95
C GLY A 69 12.63 -16.74 3.46
N ILE A 70 12.18 -16.97 4.69
CA ILE A 70 11.10 -16.19 5.31
C ILE A 70 11.48 -14.72 5.41
N ARG A 71 12.69 -14.42 5.93
CA ARG A 71 13.19 -13.05 6.05
C ARG A 71 13.26 -12.35 4.69
N ASN A 72 13.75 -13.02 3.65
CA ASN A 72 13.86 -12.44 2.32
C ASN A 72 12.49 -12.11 1.73
N THR A 73 11.50 -13.01 1.92
CA THR A 73 10.13 -12.78 1.47
C THR A 73 9.45 -11.63 2.22
N ILE A 74 9.66 -11.51 3.53
CA ILE A 74 9.19 -10.34 4.32
C ILE A 74 9.78 -9.04 3.75
N HIS A 75 11.10 -8.97 3.57
CA HIS A 75 11.74 -7.78 3.02
C HIS A 75 11.23 -7.42 1.62
N PHE A 76 10.99 -8.43 0.78
CA PHE A 76 10.37 -8.22 -0.53
C PHE A 76 8.98 -7.60 -0.41
N LEU A 77 8.10 -8.14 0.45
CA LEU A 77 6.74 -7.63 0.64
C LEU A 77 6.75 -6.19 1.19
N ASP A 78 7.57 -5.93 2.20
CA ASP A 78 7.67 -4.61 2.84
C ASP A 78 8.15 -3.55 1.83
N GLN A 79 9.21 -3.86 1.07
CA GLN A 79 9.73 -2.96 0.04
C GLN A 79 8.70 -2.69 -1.07
N ARG A 80 7.95 -3.72 -1.49
CA ARG A 80 6.89 -3.54 -2.51
C ARG A 80 5.75 -2.69 -1.97
N SER A 81 5.35 -2.90 -0.72
CA SER A 81 4.36 -2.08 -0.05
C SER A 81 4.78 -0.61 0.00
N GLU A 82 6.04 -0.34 0.39
CA GLU A 82 6.59 1.02 0.45
C GLU A 82 6.57 1.72 -0.91
N TRP A 83 7.14 1.10 -1.95
CA TRP A 83 7.23 1.72 -3.27
C TRP A 83 5.86 1.92 -3.94
N LEU A 84 4.96 0.94 -3.80
CA LEU A 84 3.59 1.08 -4.31
C LEU A 84 2.83 2.14 -3.51
N GLY A 85 3.07 2.26 -2.20
CA GLY A 85 2.48 3.28 -1.35
C GLY A 85 2.92 4.69 -1.77
N GLU A 86 4.20 4.89 -2.04
CA GLU A 86 4.74 6.15 -2.57
C GLU A 86 4.08 6.51 -3.91
N CYS A 87 3.97 5.53 -4.81
CA CYS A 87 3.27 5.73 -6.08
C CYS A 87 1.79 6.05 -5.91
N ASN A 88 1.12 5.45 -4.92
CA ASN A 88 -0.28 5.75 -4.65
C ASN A 88 -0.46 7.19 -4.18
N ASP A 89 0.36 7.63 -3.23
CA ASP A 89 0.36 9.00 -2.73
C ASP A 89 0.57 10.00 -3.87
N TYR A 90 1.56 9.74 -4.74
CA TYR A 90 1.81 10.54 -5.93
C TYR A 90 0.58 10.60 -6.86
N LEU A 91 0.03 9.45 -7.24
CA LEU A 91 -1.09 9.39 -8.18
C LEU A 91 -2.37 10.02 -7.65
N VAL A 92 -2.63 9.91 -6.35
CA VAL A 92 -3.78 10.55 -5.69
C VAL A 92 -3.64 12.06 -5.76
N ASP A 93 -2.45 12.59 -5.46
CA ASP A 93 -2.17 14.02 -5.44
C ASP A 93 -2.14 14.65 -6.84
N THR A 94 -1.58 13.96 -7.84
CA THR A 94 -1.33 14.55 -9.17
C THR A 94 -2.34 14.17 -10.23
N ASN A 95 -2.90 12.96 -10.16
CA ASN A 95 -3.70 12.37 -11.24
C ASN A 95 -5.12 11.99 -10.81
N LYS A 96 -5.47 12.15 -9.54
CA LYS A 96 -6.75 11.69 -8.95
C LYS A 96 -7.02 10.20 -9.24
N SER A 97 -5.96 9.40 -9.22
CA SER A 97 -6.01 7.96 -9.49
C SER A 97 -5.26 7.18 -8.40
N THR A 98 -5.43 5.87 -8.39
CA THR A 98 -4.77 4.95 -7.44
C THR A 98 -3.88 3.96 -8.18
N VAL A 99 -2.90 3.35 -7.49
CA VAL A 99 -2.00 2.36 -8.12
C VAL A 99 -2.71 1.09 -8.60
N PHE A 100 -3.80 0.71 -7.93
CA PHE A 100 -4.67 -0.37 -8.38
C PHE A 100 -6.01 0.18 -8.85
N TYR A 101 -6.86 -0.70 -9.38
CA TYR A 101 -8.04 -0.32 -10.17
C TYR A 101 -9.00 0.63 -9.45
N SER A 102 -9.11 0.52 -8.12
CA SER A 102 -9.90 1.42 -7.29
C SER A 102 -9.24 1.62 -5.93
N GLU A 103 -9.59 2.70 -5.25
CA GLU A 103 -9.12 3.00 -3.89
C GLU A 103 -9.36 1.83 -2.93
N LYS A 104 -10.56 1.26 -2.95
CA LYS A 104 -10.89 0.09 -2.11
C LYS A 104 -9.94 -1.07 -2.42
N LEU A 105 -9.76 -1.41 -3.70
CA LEU A 105 -8.90 -2.53 -4.07
C LEU A 105 -7.43 -2.26 -3.70
N THR A 106 -6.99 -1.02 -3.82
CA THR A 106 -5.66 -0.59 -3.36
C THR A 106 -5.48 -0.82 -1.86
N GLN A 107 -6.44 -0.39 -1.05
CA GLN A 107 -6.41 -0.60 0.40
C GLN A 107 -6.44 -2.09 0.76
N ASP A 108 -7.32 -2.87 0.11
CA ASP A 108 -7.42 -4.31 0.32
C ASP A 108 -6.09 -5.02 -0.01
N ILE A 109 -5.44 -4.65 -1.12
CA ILE A 109 -4.15 -5.23 -1.52
C ILE A 109 -3.05 -4.88 -0.51
N PHE A 110 -2.94 -3.61 -0.08
CA PHE A 110 -1.95 -3.24 0.94
C PHE A 110 -2.17 -3.99 2.25
N ALA A 111 -3.42 -4.13 2.68
CA ALA A 111 -3.76 -4.90 3.88
C ALA A 111 -3.39 -6.39 3.72
N ALA A 112 -3.59 -6.97 2.53
CA ALA A 112 -3.21 -8.36 2.27
C ALA A 112 -1.68 -8.56 2.23
N ILE A 113 -0.92 -7.61 1.67
CA ILE A 113 0.55 -7.61 1.72
C ILE A 113 1.02 -7.57 3.18
N GLU A 114 0.48 -6.64 3.98
CA GLU A 114 0.83 -6.51 5.40
C GLU A 114 0.47 -7.77 6.18
N SER A 115 -0.71 -8.35 5.94
CA SER A 115 -1.15 -9.58 6.60
C SER A 115 -0.24 -10.75 6.30
N LEU A 116 0.19 -10.92 5.04
CA LEU A 116 1.13 -11.98 4.67
C LEU A 116 2.51 -11.76 5.29
N SER A 117 3.03 -10.53 5.24
CA SER A 117 4.31 -10.16 5.86
C SER A 117 4.30 -10.43 7.37
N ARG A 118 3.21 -10.05 8.06
CA ARG A 118 3.01 -10.30 9.49
C ARG A 118 2.96 -11.79 9.83
N GLU A 119 2.23 -12.58 9.05
CA GLU A 119 2.13 -14.03 9.25
C GLU A 119 3.51 -14.70 9.10
N LEU A 120 4.26 -14.32 8.06
CA LEU A 120 5.65 -14.76 7.88
C LEU A 120 6.54 -14.35 9.06
N GLN A 121 6.35 -13.14 9.59
CA GLN A 121 7.12 -12.65 10.73
C GLN A 121 6.79 -13.41 12.02
N HIS A 122 5.52 -13.78 12.26
CA HIS A 122 5.13 -14.65 13.37
C HIS A 122 5.81 -16.02 13.27
N VAL A 123 5.74 -16.65 12.08
CA VAL A 123 6.45 -17.92 11.85
C VAL A 123 7.92 -17.77 12.17
N ARG A 124 8.58 -16.73 11.64
CA ARG A 124 10.00 -16.44 11.87
C ARG A 124 10.35 -16.26 13.35
N GLN A 125 9.45 -15.65 14.13
CA GLN A 125 9.59 -15.44 15.58
C GLN A 125 9.32 -16.70 16.40
N GLY A 126 8.86 -17.79 15.77
CA GLY A 126 8.60 -19.06 16.45
C GLY A 126 7.20 -19.15 17.05
N VAL A 127 6.24 -18.36 16.59
CA VAL A 127 4.83 -18.56 16.92
C VAL A 127 4.41 -19.96 16.43
N GLU A 128 3.75 -20.72 17.29
CA GLU A 128 3.28 -22.07 17.00
C GLU A 128 1.90 -22.07 16.35
N TYR A 129 1.73 -22.93 15.34
CA TYR A 129 0.52 -23.16 14.58
C TYR A 129 0.16 -24.65 14.68
N PRO A 130 -0.31 -25.12 15.85
CA PRO A 130 -0.64 -26.52 16.02
C PRO A 130 -1.78 -26.91 15.08
N ASP A 131 -1.58 -27.99 14.32
CA ASP A 131 -2.66 -28.64 13.57
C ASP A 131 -3.47 -29.59 14.45
N ASP A 132 -4.43 -30.30 13.85
CA ASP A 132 -5.30 -31.26 14.54
C ASP A 132 -4.53 -32.41 15.24
N THR A 133 -3.26 -32.63 14.87
CA THR A 133 -2.37 -33.62 15.49
C THR A 133 -1.48 -33.03 16.60
N GLY A 134 -1.56 -31.71 16.82
CA GLY A 134 -0.70 -30.96 17.74
C GLY A 134 0.68 -30.63 17.18
N ALA A 135 0.94 -30.93 15.90
CA ALA A 135 2.21 -30.61 15.25
C ALA A 135 2.21 -29.16 14.77
N ASN A 136 3.32 -28.44 14.96
CA ASN A 136 3.44 -27.08 14.48
C ASN A 136 3.54 -27.05 12.94
N ASN A 137 2.49 -26.57 12.28
CA ASN A 137 2.36 -26.53 10.83
C ASN A 137 1.82 -25.16 10.36
N PRO A 138 2.69 -24.16 10.15
CA PRO A 138 2.27 -22.84 9.69
C PRO A 138 1.93 -22.75 8.19
N ALA A 139 2.25 -23.79 7.39
CA ALA A 139 2.14 -23.72 5.93
C ALA A 139 0.72 -23.40 5.41
N PRO A 140 -0.36 -23.98 5.96
CA PRO A 140 -1.73 -23.64 5.54
C PRO A 140 -2.07 -22.16 5.75
N PHE A 141 -1.65 -21.57 6.87
CA PHE A 141 -1.91 -20.18 7.20
C PHE A 141 -1.19 -19.22 6.24
N ILE A 142 0.09 -19.48 5.95
CA ILE A 142 0.85 -18.69 4.96
C ILE A 142 0.21 -18.80 3.58
N LYS A 143 -0.21 -20.00 3.18
CA LYS A 143 -0.87 -20.24 1.89
C LYS A 143 -2.20 -19.52 1.79
N GLU A 144 -2.99 -19.47 2.85
CA GLU A 144 -4.25 -18.73 2.89
C GLU A 144 -4.03 -17.23 2.70
N ARG A 145 -3.09 -16.63 3.45
CA ARG A 145 -2.74 -15.20 3.30
C ARG A 145 -2.27 -14.87 1.88
N TYR A 146 -1.43 -15.72 1.30
CA TYR A 146 -0.98 -15.55 -0.08
C TYR A 146 -2.14 -15.68 -1.08
N THR A 147 -3.05 -16.62 -0.88
CA THR A 147 -4.19 -16.85 -1.76
C THR A 147 -5.13 -15.64 -1.78
N GLU A 148 -5.35 -15.00 -0.63
CA GLU A 148 -6.14 -13.77 -0.56
C GLU A 148 -5.46 -12.63 -1.33
N LEU A 149 -4.15 -12.43 -1.14
CA LEU A 149 -3.39 -11.45 -1.93
C LEU A 149 -3.48 -11.74 -3.44
N ALA A 150 -3.28 -12.99 -3.84
CA ALA A 150 -3.34 -13.40 -5.24
C ALA A 150 -4.70 -13.14 -5.89
N LYS A 151 -5.79 -13.39 -5.15
CA LYS A 151 -7.16 -13.11 -5.61
C LYS A 151 -7.39 -11.62 -5.83
N LEU A 152 -6.90 -10.75 -4.94
CA LEU A 152 -7.04 -9.29 -5.09
C LEU A 152 -6.24 -8.77 -6.29
N ILE A 153 -5.05 -9.33 -6.52
CA ILE A 153 -4.24 -8.99 -7.69
C ILE A 153 -4.90 -9.47 -8.98
N ASP A 154 -5.48 -10.67 -9.00
CA ASP A 154 -6.22 -11.18 -10.15
C ASP A 154 -7.45 -10.31 -10.46
N GLN A 155 -8.15 -9.83 -9.43
CA GLN A 155 -9.24 -8.86 -9.59
C GLN A 155 -8.76 -7.56 -10.24
N HIS A 156 -7.60 -7.03 -9.82
CA HIS A 156 -7.01 -5.85 -10.46
C HIS A 156 -6.71 -6.12 -11.93
N HIS A 157 -6.00 -7.21 -12.23
CA HIS A 157 -5.59 -7.57 -13.59
C HIS A 157 -6.80 -7.75 -14.51
N THR A 158 -7.82 -8.49 -14.06
CA THR A 158 -9.08 -8.68 -14.79
C THR A 158 -9.74 -7.35 -15.12
N ARG A 159 -9.84 -6.43 -14.15
CA ARG A 159 -10.47 -5.12 -14.37
C ARG A 159 -9.71 -4.25 -15.36
N VAL A 160 -8.37 -4.30 -15.36
CA VAL A 160 -7.53 -3.60 -16.33
C VAL A 160 -7.72 -4.17 -17.74
N LEU A 161 -7.73 -5.50 -17.89
CA LEU A 161 -7.97 -6.15 -19.18
C LEU A 161 -9.34 -5.80 -19.75
N MET A 162 -10.39 -5.86 -18.92
CA MET A 162 -11.74 -5.51 -19.34
C MET A 162 -11.82 -4.04 -19.77
N ARG A 163 -11.15 -3.11 -19.07
CA ARG A 163 -11.12 -1.69 -19.48
C ARG A 163 -10.51 -1.52 -20.88
N LYS A 164 -9.37 -2.16 -21.15
CA LYS A 164 -8.67 -2.10 -22.45
C LYS A 164 -9.49 -2.66 -23.62
N GLN A 165 -10.50 -3.51 -23.36
CA GLN A 165 -11.35 -4.07 -24.41
C GLN A 165 -12.47 -3.11 -24.87
N PHE A 166 -12.77 -2.07 -24.09
CA PHE A 166 -13.83 -1.10 -24.39
C PHE A 166 -13.30 0.31 -24.66
N GLU A 167 -11.98 0.45 -24.76
CA GLU A 167 -11.25 1.65 -25.24
C GLU A 167 -10.88 1.48 -26.72
#